data_AF-A0A9Y1BHX8-F1
#
_entry.id   AF-A0A9Y1BHX8-F1
#
_cell.length_a   1.000
_cell.length_b   1.000
_cell.length_c   1.000
_cell.angle_alpha   90.00
_cell.angle_beta   90.00
_cell.angle_gamma   90.00
#
_symmetry.space_group_name_H-M   'P 1'
#
loop_
_entity.id
_entity.type
_entity.pdbx_description
1 polymer ?
#
loop_
_entity_poly.entity_id
_entity_poly.type
_entity_poly.pdbx_seq_one_letter_code
_entity_poly.pdbx_strand_id
1 'polypeptide(L)'
;MWTIEVYARIYNLFVVIGYPKYIRREKNKGVTNRKSRRKLHQWNYALVLSFIRRALILRGFPSHRILTIEERGTSSHCARCGKKVTRPVRGLVYCPSCNYTFHSDLTGAMNIARLLLSSLFRPRATTITDLLTGRKFSLTHFTVCQGLSHWLQPQ
;
A
#
# COMPACT_ATOMS: atom_id res chain seq x y z
N MET A 1 14.14 -17.26 15.64
CA MET A 1 13.16 -16.28 15.12
C MET A 1 13.19 -16.35 13.60
N TRP A 2 12.08 -16.68 12.95
CA TRP A 2 12.02 -16.82 11.48
C TRP A 2 12.11 -15.44 10.82
N THR A 3 13.03 -15.25 9.86
CA THR A 3 13.15 -13.99 9.11
C THR A 3 12.16 -13.94 7.94
N ILE A 4 11.87 -12.74 7.44
CA ILE A 4 11.01 -12.56 6.26
C ILE A 4 11.54 -13.30 5.02
N GLU A 5 12.85 -13.49 4.95
CA GLU A 5 13.54 -14.24 3.88
C GLU A 5 13.17 -15.71 3.91
N VAL A 6 13.04 -16.29 5.12
CA VAL A 6 12.63 -17.70 5.24
C VAL A 6 11.16 -17.86 4.86
N TYR A 7 10.28 -16.94 5.28
CA TYR A 7 8.88 -16.94 4.84
C TYR A 7 8.75 -16.76 3.33
N ALA A 8 9.60 -15.95 2.69
CA ALA A 8 9.58 -15.76 1.25
C ALA A 8 10.01 -17.00 0.45
N ARG A 9 10.75 -17.94 1.07
CA ARG A 9 11.09 -19.24 0.46
C ARG A 9 9.95 -20.24 0.58
N ILE A 10 9.24 -20.22 1.70
CA ILE A 10 8.15 -21.17 1.99
C ILE A 10 6.85 -20.74 1.31
N TYR A 11 6.58 -19.43 1.29
CA TYR A 11 5.33 -18.86 0.79
C TYR A 11 5.59 -17.90 -0.37
N ASN A 12 4.56 -17.75 -1.23
CA ASN A 12 4.55 -16.71 -2.25
C ASN A 12 4.26 -15.34 -1.62
N LEU A 13 5.30 -14.74 -1.01
CA LEU A 13 5.18 -13.46 -0.33
C LEU A 13 5.17 -12.29 -1.32
N PHE A 14 4.22 -11.39 -1.12
CA PHE A 14 4.12 -10.12 -1.84
C PHE A 14 4.50 -8.97 -0.91
N VAL A 15 5.31 -8.05 -1.43
CA VAL A 15 5.63 -6.79 -0.75
C VAL A 15 5.00 -5.66 -1.53
N VAL A 16 4.04 -5.00 -0.90
CA VAL A 16 3.27 -3.91 -1.52
C VAL A 16 3.53 -2.63 -0.77
N ILE A 17 3.87 -1.58 -1.51
CA ILE A 17 4.15 -0.27 -0.93
C ILE A 17 3.27 0.78 -1.59
N GLY A 18 2.73 1.70 -0.78
CA GLY A 18 1.97 2.83 -1.25
C GLY A 18 2.86 3.87 -1.94
N TYR A 19 2.44 4.35 -3.11
CA TYR A 19 3.10 5.42 -3.84
C TYR A 19 2.27 6.70 -3.78
N PRO A 20 2.77 7.78 -3.16
CA PRO A 20 2.08 9.06 -3.07
C PRO A 20 2.19 9.85 -4.40
N LYS A 21 1.76 9.25 -5.52
CA LYS A 21 2.01 9.71 -6.90
C LYS A 21 1.70 11.20 -7.12
N TYR A 22 0.59 11.67 -6.59
CA TYR A 22 0.05 13.00 -6.87
C TYR A 22 0.29 14.03 -5.76
N ILE A 23 0.93 13.63 -4.64
CA ILE A 23 0.98 14.45 -3.43
C ILE A 23 1.63 15.83 -3.63
N ARG A 24 2.66 15.91 -4.49
CA ARG A 24 3.36 17.16 -4.78
C ARG A 24 2.55 18.08 -5.71
N ARG A 25 1.71 17.51 -6.59
CA ARG A 25 0.84 18.27 -7.49
C ARG A 25 -0.34 18.86 -6.74
N GLU A 26 -0.93 18.09 -5.83
CA GLU A 26 -2.09 18.51 -5.03
C GLU A 26 -1.74 19.54 -3.96
N LYS A 27 -0.53 19.47 -3.40
CA LYS A 27 -0.07 20.37 -2.33
C LYS A 27 0.82 21.50 -2.87
N ASN A 28 0.31 22.22 -3.86
CA ASN A 28 1.02 23.31 -4.54
C ASN A 28 0.83 24.69 -3.85
N LYS A 29 1.40 25.74 -4.46
CA LYS A 29 1.25 27.13 -3.99
C LYS A 29 -0.22 27.55 -4.17
N GLY A 30 -0.84 28.05 -3.09
CA GLY A 30 -2.27 28.41 -3.07
C GLY A 30 -3.14 27.40 -2.32
N VAL A 31 -2.78 26.11 -2.33
CA VAL A 31 -3.56 25.05 -1.64
C VAL A 31 -3.00 24.71 -0.25
N THR A 32 -1.68 24.66 -0.10
CA THR A 32 -1.02 24.24 1.16
C THR A 32 0.00 25.28 1.62
N ASN A 33 0.21 25.43 2.94
CA ASN A 33 1.17 26.38 3.49
C ASN A 33 2.64 26.10 3.09
N ARG A 34 3.48 27.14 3.09
CA ARG A 34 4.90 27.05 2.67
C ARG A 34 5.69 26.00 3.47
N LYS A 35 5.44 25.90 4.78
CA LYS A 35 6.12 24.95 5.68
C LYS A 35 5.87 23.50 5.29
N SER A 36 4.62 23.13 4.99
CA SER A 36 4.27 21.77 4.58
C SER A 36 4.82 21.43 3.20
N ARG A 37 4.79 22.39 2.25
CA ARG A 37 5.44 22.21 0.95
C ARG A 37 6.93 21.92 1.11
N ARG A 38 7.63 22.71 1.95
CA ARG A 38 9.06 22.49 2.23
C ARG A 38 9.33 21.08 2.79
N LYS A 39 8.48 20.57 3.68
CA LYS A 39 8.59 19.19 4.18
C LYS A 39 8.39 18.16 3.08
N LEU A 40 7.38 18.35 2.22
CA LEU A 40 7.10 17.45 1.09
C LEU A 40 8.23 17.42 0.07
N HIS A 41 8.85 18.57 -0.21
CA HIS A 41 9.99 18.64 -1.13
C HIS A 41 11.23 17.90 -0.60
N GLN A 42 11.48 17.96 0.71
CA GLN A 42 12.55 17.21 1.37
C GLN A 42 12.29 15.70 1.43
N TRP A 43 11.03 15.27 1.31
CA TRP A 43 10.68 13.85 1.37
C TRP A 43 10.98 13.14 0.04
N ASN A 44 12.15 12.51 -0.03
CA ASN A 44 12.62 11.74 -1.19
C ASN A 44 12.05 10.31 -1.20
N TYR A 45 10.72 10.17 -1.17
CA TYR A 45 10.06 8.85 -1.09
C TYR A 45 10.46 7.92 -2.25
N ALA A 46 10.61 8.41 -3.48
CA ALA A 46 11.00 7.56 -4.61
C ALA A 46 12.39 6.92 -4.42
N LEU A 47 13.35 7.66 -3.84
CA LEU A 47 14.69 7.15 -3.54
C LEU A 47 14.66 6.13 -2.40
N VAL A 48 13.89 6.41 -1.34
CA VAL A 48 13.74 5.45 -0.23
C VAL A 48 13.12 4.15 -0.73
N LEU A 49 12.09 4.24 -1.57
CA LEU A 49 11.43 3.08 -2.17
C LEU A 49 12.37 2.29 -3.08
N SER A 50 13.24 2.96 -3.85
CA SER A 50 14.22 2.28 -4.70
C SER A 50 15.27 1.52 -3.87
N PHE A 51 15.70 2.08 -2.73
CA PHE A 51 16.57 1.38 -1.79
C PHE A 51 15.89 0.17 -1.16
N ILE A 52 14.65 0.31 -0.68
CA ILE A 52 13.88 -0.82 -0.14
C ILE A 52 13.74 -1.92 -1.19
N ARG A 53 13.33 -1.57 -2.41
CA ARG A 53 13.21 -2.52 -3.51
C ARG A 53 14.53 -3.24 -3.80
N ARG A 54 15.63 -2.50 -3.90
CA ARG A 54 16.96 -3.08 -4.14
C ARG A 54 17.37 -4.02 -3.01
N ALA A 55 17.14 -3.61 -1.76
CA ALA A 55 17.45 -4.39 -0.57
C ALA A 55 16.64 -5.70 -0.49
N LEU A 56 15.40 -5.71 -0.98
CA LEU A 56 14.56 -6.91 -1.07
C LEU A 56 15.05 -7.84 -2.20
N ILE A 57 15.36 -7.29 -3.37
CA ILE A 57 15.88 -8.08 -4.51
C ILE A 57 17.20 -8.77 -4.14
N LEU A 58 18.11 -8.05 -3.47
CA LEU A 58 19.38 -8.62 -3.00
C LEU A 58 19.19 -9.75 -1.98
N ARG A 59 18.04 -9.76 -1.29
CA ARG A 59 17.64 -10.82 -0.35
C ARG A 59 16.89 -11.98 -1.03
N GLY A 60 16.83 -12.00 -2.36
CA GLY A 60 16.21 -13.05 -3.15
C GLY A 60 14.71 -12.88 -3.39
N PHE A 61 14.13 -11.72 -3.07
CA PHE A 61 12.72 -11.48 -3.40
C PHE A 61 12.56 -11.28 -4.92
N PRO A 62 11.60 -11.98 -5.55
CA PRO A 62 11.35 -11.82 -6.98
C PRO A 62 10.82 -10.41 -7.29
N SER A 63 11.44 -9.76 -8.27
CA SER A 63 11.16 -8.36 -8.62
C SER A 63 9.70 -8.09 -9.04
N HIS A 64 8.99 -9.11 -9.53
CA HIS A 64 7.58 -9.02 -9.93
C HIS A 64 6.61 -9.07 -8.73
N ARG A 65 7.06 -9.48 -7.53
CA ARG A 65 6.23 -9.52 -6.31
C ARG A 65 6.47 -8.34 -5.36
N ILE A 66 7.37 -7.44 -5.75
CA ILE A 66 7.58 -6.15 -5.09
C ILE A 66 6.84 -5.12 -5.93
N LEU A 67 5.72 -4.60 -5.42
CA LEU A 67 4.83 -3.73 -6.17
C LEU A 67 4.64 -2.40 -5.46
N THR A 68 4.71 -1.31 -6.22
CA THR A 68 4.36 0.02 -5.73
C THR A 68 3.03 0.45 -6.36
N ILE A 69 1.99 0.66 -5.55
CA ILE A 69 0.63 0.93 -6.03
C ILE A 69 0.12 2.29 -5.54
N GLU A 70 -0.93 2.83 -6.16
CA GLU A 70 -1.50 4.09 -5.71
C GLU A 70 -2.18 3.92 -4.34
N GLU A 71 -1.82 4.77 -3.38
CA GLU A 71 -2.34 4.71 -2.00
C GLU A 71 -3.43 5.75 -1.71
N ARG A 72 -3.94 6.44 -2.73
CA ARG A 72 -4.91 7.53 -2.55
C ARG A 72 -6.12 7.04 -1.76
N GLY A 73 -6.44 7.74 -0.67
CA GLY A 73 -7.62 7.45 0.16
C GLY A 73 -7.49 6.21 1.06
N THR A 74 -6.39 5.46 1.01
CA THR A 74 -6.16 4.27 1.88
C THR A 74 -6.21 4.63 3.36
N SER A 75 -5.82 5.84 3.71
CA SER A 75 -5.70 6.27 5.09
C SER A 75 -7.02 6.89 5.64
N SER A 76 -8.02 7.07 4.78
CA SER A 76 -9.31 7.71 5.10
C SER A 76 -10.47 6.71 5.25
N HIS A 77 -10.20 5.42 5.10
CA HIS A 77 -11.19 4.34 5.18
C HIS A 77 -10.78 3.29 6.21
N CYS A 78 -11.77 2.65 6.80
CA CYS A 78 -11.59 1.63 7.82
C CYS A 78 -11.02 0.37 7.17
N ALA A 79 -9.94 -0.17 7.73
CA ALA A 79 -9.42 -1.45 7.31
C ALA A 79 -10.47 -2.56 7.43
N ARG A 80 -11.24 -2.60 8.52
CA ARG A 80 -12.20 -3.67 8.76
C ARG A 80 -13.43 -3.62 7.83
N CYS A 81 -14.14 -2.49 7.81
CA CYS A 81 -15.44 -2.40 7.16
C CYS A 81 -15.47 -1.50 5.90
N GLY A 82 -14.35 -0.87 5.52
CA GLY A 82 -14.25 -0.01 4.34
C GLY A 82 -14.94 1.36 4.43
N LYS A 83 -15.72 1.63 5.49
CA LYS A 83 -16.40 2.93 5.68
C LYS A 83 -15.42 4.04 6.07
N LYS A 84 -15.81 5.30 5.85
CA LYS A 84 -14.99 6.48 6.18
C LYS A 84 -14.66 6.53 7.67
N VAL A 85 -13.42 6.88 7.99
CA VAL A 85 -12.96 6.99 9.38
C VAL A 85 -12.75 8.43 9.80
N THR A 86 -12.69 8.62 11.12
CA THR A 86 -12.28 9.87 11.76
C THR A 86 -10.89 9.71 12.37
N ARG A 87 -10.21 10.83 12.58
CA ARG A 87 -8.87 10.89 13.15
C ARG A 87 -8.86 11.88 14.30
N PRO A 88 -9.19 11.45 15.52
CA PRO A 88 -9.24 12.35 16.67
C PRO A 88 -7.86 12.94 16.97
N VAL A 89 -6.80 12.13 16.83
CA VAL A 89 -5.41 12.55 16.98
C VAL A 89 -4.54 11.95 15.88
N ARG A 90 -3.35 12.52 15.67
CA ARG A 90 -2.36 11.96 14.75
C ARG A 90 -1.94 10.56 15.23
N GLY A 91 -1.88 9.60 14.33
CA GLY A 91 -1.53 8.20 14.67
C GLY A 91 -2.72 7.33 15.03
N LEU A 92 -3.91 7.90 15.29
CA LEU A 92 -5.11 7.13 15.67
C LEU A 92 -6.20 7.24 14.61
N VAL A 93 -6.79 6.10 14.26
CA VAL A 93 -7.95 5.98 13.38
C VAL A 93 -9.11 5.41 14.19
N TYR A 94 -10.26 6.07 14.12
CA TYR A 94 -11.52 5.61 14.71
C TYR A 94 -12.61 5.47 13.64
N CYS A 95 -13.22 4.29 13.55
CA CYS A 95 -14.35 4.03 12.68
C CYS A 95 -15.67 4.08 13.47
N PRO A 96 -16.55 5.07 13.23
CA PRO A 96 -17.83 5.18 13.94
C PRO A 96 -18.83 4.09 13.55
N SER A 97 -18.63 3.39 12.44
CA SER A 97 -19.59 2.41 11.94
C SER A 97 -19.39 0.99 12.45
N CYS A 98 -18.17 0.63 12.87
CA CYS A 98 -17.86 -0.70 13.41
C CYS A 98 -17.06 -0.63 14.72
N ASN A 99 -16.98 0.56 15.33
CA ASN A 99 -16.25 0.83 16.56
C ASN A 99 -14.77 0.40 16.55
N TYR A 100 -14.17 0.30 15.35
CA TYR A 100 -12.79 -0.13 15.18
C TYR A 100 -11.83 1.03 15.44
N THR A 101 -10.88 0.82 16.35
CA THR A 101 -9.86 1.80 16.72
C THR A 101 -8.47 1.21 16.54
N PHE A 102 -7.60 1.87 15.78
CA PHE A 102 -6.27 1.33 15.51
C PHE A 102 -5.26 2.39 15.06
N HIS A 103 -3.99 1.99 14.99
CA HIS A 103 -2.92 2.88 14.52
C HIS A 103 -3.11 3.24 13.04
N SER A 104 -2.87 4.50 12.68
CA SER A 104 -3.12 5.00 11.32
C SER A 104 -2.24 4.34 10.28
N ASP A 105 -0.98 4.08 10.63
CA ASP A 105 -0.01 3.53 9.68
C ASP A 105 -0.30 2.06 9.40
N LEU A 106 -0.73 1.32 10.43
CA LEU A 106 -1.11 -0.08 10.29
C LEU A 106 -2.43 -0.22 9.51
N THR A 107 -3.39 0.68 9.76
CA THR A 107 -4.62 0.80 8.96
C THR A 107 -4.29 1.09 7.49
N GLY A 108 -3.37 2.03 7.24
CA GLY A 108 -2.90 2.36 5.89
C GLY A 108 -2.26 1.17 5.19
N ALA A 109 -1.35 0.47 5.87
CA ALA A 109 -0.68 -0.73 5.34
C ALA A 109 -1.68 -1.85 5.00
N MET A 110 -2.64 -2.13 5.88
CA MET A 110 -3.70 -3.11 5.63
C MET A 110 -4.55 -2.72 4.42
N ASN A 111 -4.87 -1.44 4.25
CA ASN A 111 -5.65 -0.97 3.11
C ASN A 111 -4.87 -1.05 1.79
N ILE A 112 -3.57 -0.75 1.80
CA ILE A 112 -2.69 -0.95 0.63
C ILE A 112 -2.68 -2.44 0.24
N ALA A 113 -2.54 -3.36 1.19
CA ALA A 113 -2.60 -4.79 0.92
C ALA A 113 -3.96 -5.19 0.32
N ARG A 114 -5.08 -4.70 0.88
CA ARG A 114 -6.42 -4.93 0.34
C ARG A 114 -6.63 -4.38 -1.07
N LEU A 115 -6.03 -3.24 -1.42
CA LEU A 115 -6.10 -2.70 -2.79
C LEU A 115 -5.44 -3.63 -3.81
N LEU A 116 -4.29 -4.20 -3.46
CA LEU A 116 -3.68 -5.24 -4.30
C LEU A 116 -4.61 -6.43 -4.42
N LEU A 117 -5.05 -7.01 -3.30
CA LEU A 117 -5.92 -8.19 -3.30
C LEU A 117 -7.21 -7.95 -4.11
N SER A 118 -7.82 -6.77 -3.98
CA SER A 118 -9.01 -6.40 -4.75
C SER A 118 -8.71 -6.36 -6.26
N SER A 119 -7.54 -5.86 -6.65
CA SER A 119 -7.10 -5.83 -8.04
C SER A 119 -6.79 -7.22 -8.61
N LEU A 120 -6.39 -8.17 -7.74
CA LEU A 120 -6.16 -9.57 -8.11
C LEU A 120 -7.47 -10.38 -8.22
N PHE A 121 -8.38 -10.23 -7.25
CA PHE A 121 -9.60 -11.05 -7.17
C PHE A 121 -10.80 -10.48 -7.93
N ARG A 122 -10.87 -9.16 -8.11
CA ARG A 122 -11.89 -8.48 -8.91
C ARG A 122 -11.20 -7.57 -9.93
N PRO A 123 -10.51 -8.16 -10.91
CA PRO A 123 -9.71 -7.40 -11.85
C PRO A 123 -10.59 -6.48 -12.70
N ARG A 124 -10.39 -5.17 -12.57
CA ARG A 124 -10.94 -4.17 -13.51
C ARG A 124 -10.03 -3.95 -14.71
N ALA A 125 -8.81 -4.47 -14.66
CA ALA A 125 -7.78 -4.37 -15.69
C ALA A 125 -7.04 -5.70 -15.78
N THR A 126 -6.35 -5.96 -16.89
CA THR A 126 -5.58 -7.19 -17.11
C THR A 126 -4.15 -7.12 -16.55
N THR A 127 -3.68 -5.92 -16.23
CA THR A 127 -2.30 -5.67 -15.77
C THR A 127 -2.26 -4.78 -14.54
N ILE A 128 -1.26 -4.96 -13.69
CA ILE A 128 -0.90 -4.05 -12.60
C ILE A 128 0.39 -3.31 -12.99
N THR A 129 0.40 -2.00 -12.77
CA THR A 129 1.58 -1.16 -12.99
C THR A 129 2.32 -0.92 -11.68
N ASP A 130 3.61 -1.19 -11.64
CA ASP A 130 4.49 -0.73 -10.56
C ASP A 130 4.80 0.75 -10.76
N LEU A 131 4.28 1.61 -9.89
CA LEU A 131 4.40 3.06 -10.00
C LEU A 131 5.82 3.58 -9.78
N LEU A 132 6.71 2.79 -9.19
CA LEU A 132 8.11 3.18 -9.02
C LEU A 132 8.92 2.96 -10.31
N THR A 133 8.74 1.81 -10.96
CA THR A 133 9.54 1.42 -12.14
C THR A 133 8.81 1.66 -13.47
N GLY A 134 7.50 1.90 -13.44
CA GLY A 134 6.65 1.99 -14.64
C GLY A 134 6.36 0.65 -15.31
N ARG A 135 6.93 -0.46 -14.81
CA ARG A 135 6.74 -1.80 -15.38
C ARG A 135 5.30 -2.26 -15.17
N LYS A 136 4.76 -2.95 -16.18
CA LYS A 136 3.44 -3.58 -16.14
C LYS A 136 3.59 -5.09 -15.99
N PHE A 137 2.80 -5.69 -15.13
CA PHE A 137 2.74 -7.12 -14.89
C PHE A 137 1.35 -7.63 -15.22
N SER A 138 1.23 -8.71 -15.99
CA SER A 138 -0.06 -9.36 -16.22
C SER A 138 -0.57 -9.97 -14.93
N LEU A 139 -1.87 -9.81 -14.65
CA LEU A 139 -2.51 -10.35 -13.47
C LEU A 139 -2.48 -11.87 -13.39
N THR A 140 -2.36 -12.55 -14.54
CA THR A 140 -2.20 -14.01 -14.60
C THR A 140 -0.92 -14.50 -13.91
N HIS A 141 0.11 -13.64 -13.78
CA HIS A 141 1.32 -13.96 -13.00
C HIS A 141 1.08 -14.05 -11.50
N PHE A 142 -0.04 -13.50 -11.03
CA PHE A 142 -0.42 -13.45 -9.62
C PHE A 142 -1.57 -14.44 -9.38
N THR A 143 -1.42 -15.67 -9.86
CA THR A 143 -2.34 -16.78 -9.58
C THR A 143 -2.31 -17.06 -8.07
N VAL A 144 -3.13 -16.32 -7.33
CA VAL A 144 -3.30 -16.47 -5.89
C VAL A 144 -4.35 -17.55 -5.66
N CYS A 145 -4.01 -18.56 -4.85
CA CYS A 145 -4.97 -19.56 -4.37
C CYS A 145 -6.25 -18.87 -3.88
N GLN A 146 -7.41 -19.38 -4.32
CA GLN A 146 -8.75 -18.84 -4.03
C GLN A 146 -9.03 -18.59 -2.53
N GLY A 147 -8.24 -19.22 -1.64
CA GLY A 147 -8.33 -19.07 -0.19
C GLY A 147 -8.07 -17.66 0.35
N LEU A 148 -7.35 -16.76 -0.33
CA LEU A 148 -7.11 -15.40 0.20
C LEU A 148 -8.33 -14.46 0.10
N SER A 149 -9.40 -14.88 -0.57
CA SER A 149 -10.66 -14.13 -0.70
C SER A 149 -11.35 -13.86 0.65
N HIS A 150 -11.17 -14.71 1.67
CA HIS A 150 -11.75 -14.50 3.00
C HIS A 150 -11.21 -13.24 3.70
N TRP A 151 -9.98 -12.80 3.38
CA TRP A 151 -9.39 -11.55 3.93
C TRP A 151 -10.09 -10.28 3.43
N LEU A 152 -10.87 -10.39 2.35
CA LEU A 152 -11.68 -9.29 1.81
C LEU A 152 -13.08 -9.21 2.41
N GLN A 153 -13.51 -10.20 3.19
CA GLN A 153 -14.81 -10.14 3.85
C GLN A 153 -14.75 -9.20 5.05
N PRO A 154 -15.69 -8.26 5.19
CA PRO A 154 -15.82 -7.48 6.41
C PRO A 154 -16.20 -8.43 7.55
N GLN A 155 -15.31 -8.57 8.53
CA GLN A 155 -15.61 -9.17 9.84
C GLN A 155 -16.48 -8.25 10.68
#